data_AF-A0A951MVT9-F1
#
_entry.id   AF-A0A951MVT9-F1
#
_cell.length_a   1.000
_cell.length_b   1.000
_cell.length_c   1.000
_cell.angle_alpha   90.00
_cell.angle_beta   90.00
_cell.angle_gamma   90.00
#
_symmetry.space_group_name_H-M   'P 1'
#
loop_
_entity.id
_entity.type
_entity.pdbx_description
1 polymer ?
#
loop_
_entity_poly.entity_id
_entity_poly.type
_entity_poly.pdbx_seq_one_letter_code
_entity_poly.pdbx_strand_id
1 'polypeptide(L)'
;MTEVVSTIGDDRDEAVARAAAALRRGDLVVIPTDTVYGVAADAFEPAATVRIFAAKMRSRRYPLPVLIHSGTQLAGLVADVPPAAQRLVDAYWPGPLTIVVTCDPDLEWDIGDNQGTVAVRQPRDDIALDIIRAVGPLAVTSANLSGQPAANDATTARLALGQAVAVYVDGGPRADTRPSTIVDVTRPEPYLIRDGDLPPDEVMAVARGERRSA
;
A
#
# COMPACT_ATOMS: atom_id res chain seq x y z
N MET A 1 -16.16 5.02 -17.64
CA MET A 1 -16.56 3.63 -17.89
C MET A 1 -15.58 2.76 -17.10
N THR A 2 -16.08 1.94 -16.18
CA THR A 2 -15.24 1.00 -15.42
C THR A 2 -14.85 -0.18 -16.28
N GLU A 3 -13.58 -0.57 -16.24
CA GLU A 3 -13.04 -1.73 -16.96
C GLU A 3 -12.35 -2.72 -16.02
N VAL A 4 -12.38 -4.00 -16.39
CA VAL A 4 -11.58 -5.05 -15.77
C VAL A 4 -10.53 -5.45 -16.79
N VAL A 5 -9.26 -5.40 -16.41
CA VAL A 5 -8.13 -5.83 -17.24
C VAL A 5 -7.49 -7.04 -16.58
N SER A 6 -7.46 -8.17 -17.27
CA SER A 6 -6.83 -9.37 -16.72
C SER A 6 -5.34 -9.31 -16.94
N THR A 7 -4.59 -9.95 -16.04
CA THR A 7 -3.19 -10.33 -16.28
C THR A 7 -3.06 -11.84 -16.49
N ILE A 8 -4.16 -12.58 -16.34
CA ILE A 8 -4.27 -14.01 -16.60
C ILE A 8 -4.79 -14.19 -18.02
N GLY A 9 -3.94 -14.68 -18.92
CA GLY A 9 -4.29 -14.94 -20.33
C GLY A 9 -4.21 -13.73 -21.26
N ASP A 10 -4.17 -12.52 -20.71
CA ASP A 10 -3.93 -11.24 -21.41
C ASP A 10 -2.45 -10.81 -21.33
N ASP A 11 -2.06 -9.79 -22.09
CA ASP A 11 -0.73 -9.17 -21.99
C ASP A 11 -0.62 -8.34 -20.70
N ARG A 12 0.17 -8.85 -19.73
CA ARG A 12 0.45 -8.18 -18.46
C ARG A 12 0.93 -6.74 -18.66
N ASP A 13 1.73 -6.49 -19.69
CA ASP A 13 2.26 -5.15 -19.97
C ASP A 13 1.13 -4.19 -20.36
N GLU A 14 0.12 -4.67 -21.09
CA GLU A 14 -1.07 -3.89 -21.41
C GLU A 14 -1.88 -3.56 -20.16
N ALA A 15 -2.13 -4.54 -19.28
CA ALA A 15 -2.86 -4.32 -18.03
C ALA A 15 -2.15 -3.29 -17.13
N VAL A 16 -0.82 -3.38 -17.00
CA VAL A 16 0.01 -2.40 -16.28
C VAL A 16 -0.09 -1.02 -16.95
N ALA A 17 0.03 -0.95 -18.28
CA ALA A 17 -0.05 0.32 -19.00
C ALA A 17 -1.40 1.02 -18.82
N ARG A 18 -2.51 0.27 -18.84
CA ARG A 18 -3.86 0.81 -18.63
C ARG A 18 -4.07 1.29 -17.20
N ALA A 19 -3.64 0.50 -16.22
CA ALA A 19 -3.65 0.89 -14.81
C ALA A 19 -2.85 2.18 -14.59
N ALA A 20 -1.61 2.24 -15.11
CA ALA A 20 -0.76 3.41 -14.99
C ALA A 20 -1.37 4.65 -15.67
N ALA A 21 -1.95 4.48 -16.87
CA ALA A 21 -2.62 5.57 -17.57
C ALA A 21 -3.84 6.11 -16.80
N ALA A 22 -4.60 5.25 -16.12
CA ALA A 22 -5.71 5.68 -15.27
C ALA A 22 -5.22 6.44 -14.03
N LEU A 23 -4.23 5.91 -13.31
CA LEU A 23 -3.64 6.56 -12.14
C LEU A 23 -3.10 7.96 -12.47
N ARG A 24 -2.38 8.11 -13.59
CA ARG A 24 -1.85 9.41 -14.03
C ARG A 24 -2.92 10.43 -14.43
N ARG A 25 -4.16 10.00 -14.69
CA ARG A 25 -5.32 10.90 -14.89
C ARG A 25 -6.01 11.26 -13.56
N GLY A 26 -5.48 10.81 -12.43
CA GLY A 26 -6.09 10.95 -11.11
C GLY A 26 -7.27 9.99 -10.88
N ASP A 27 -7.41 8.94 -11.69
CA ASP A 27 -8.44 7.91 -11.49
C ASP A 27 -8.02 6.86 -10.47
N LEU A 28 -9.02 6.28 -9.80
CA LEU A 28 -8.80 5.16 -8.89
C LEU A 28 -8.62 3.86 -9.67
N VAL A 29 -7.66 3.06 -9.22
CA VAL A 29 -7.40 1.73 -9.77
C VAL A 29 -7.38 0.71 -8.64
N VAL A 30 -8.01 -0.44 -8.85
CA VAL A 30 -7.84 -1.59 -7.97
C VAL A 30 -6.71 -2.45 -8.49
N ILE A 31 -5.74 -2.73 -7.63
CA ILE A 31 -4.56 -3.54 -7.94
C ILE A 31 -4.46 -4.74 -6.97
N PRO A 32 -3.92 -5.88 -7.42
CA PRO A 32 -3.55 -6.95 -6.51
C PRO A 32 -2.36 -6.54 -5.61
N THR A 33 -2.20 -7.22 -4.46
CA THR A 33 -0.95 -7.21 -3.68
C THR A 33 -0.67 -8.62 -3.15
N ASP A 34 0.47 -8.84 -2.49
CA ASP A 34 0.83 -10.10 -1.81
C ASP A 34 -0.05 -10.41 -0.59
N THR A 35 -0.91 -9.47 -0.19
CA THR A 35 -1.88 -9.64 0.89
C THR A 35 -3.29 -9.66 0.30
N VAL A 36 -3.96 -8.51 0.29
CA VAL A 36 -5.31 -8.34 -0.25
C VAL A 36 -5.30 -7.35 -1.41
N TYR A 37 -6.38 -7.28 -2.19
CA TYR A 37 -6.51 -6.26 -3.22
C TYR A 37 -6.59 -4.87 -2.58
N GLY A 38 -5.96 -3.89 -3.23
CA GLY A 38 -5.94 -2.49 -2.80
C GLY A 38 -6.63 -1.60 -3.82
N VAL A 39 -7.37 -0.60 -3.35
CA VAL A 39 -7.74 0.56 -4.18
C VAL A 39 -6.65 1.61 -4.03
N ALA A 40 -6.16 2.08 -5.16
CA ALA A 40 -4.97 2.89 -5.30
C ALA A 40 -5.27 4.18 -6.06
N ALA A 41 -4.49 5.21 -5.72
CA ALA A 41 -4.37 6.49 -6.40
C ALA A 41 -2.89 6.90 -6.38
N ASP A 42 -2.51 7.81 -7.27
CA ASP A 42 -1.22 8.49 -7.15
C ASP A 42 -1.14 9.20 -5.79
N ALA A 43 -0.07 8.94 -5.02
CA ALA A 43 0.09 9.51 -3.68
C ALA A 43 0.31 11.03 -3.71
N PHE A 44 0.80 11.57 -4.83
CA PHE A 44 1.11 12.99 -5.01
C PHE A 44 0.02 13.77 -5.76
N GLU A 45 -1.15 13.15 -5.97
CA GLU A 45 -2.32 13.82 -6.52
C GLU A 45 -3.42 13.93 -5.44
N PRO A 46 -3.48 15.04 -4.67
CA PRO A 46 -4.44 15.22 -3.59
C PRO A 46 -5.90 15.01 -4.01
N ALA A 47 -6.28 15.38 -5.24
CA ALA A 47 -7.64 15.16 -5.71
C ALA A 47 -7.95 13.65 -5.84
N ALA A 48 -6.97 12.83 -6.23
CA ALA A 48 -7.12 11.40 -6.39
C ALA A 48 -7.17 10.67 -5.03
N THR A 49 -6.37 11.08 -4.05
CA THR A 49 -6.42 10.50 -2.70
C THR A 49 -7.75 10.81 -2.00
N VAL A 50 -8.30 12.01 -2.19
CA VAL A 50 -9.66 12.37 -1.71
C VAL A 50 -10.73 11.44 -2.28
N ARG A 51 -10.59 11.04 -3.56
CA ARG A 51 -11.51 10.07 -4.18
C ARG A 51 -11.48 8.71 -3.48
N ILE A 52 -10.33 8.26 -2.96
CA ILE A 52 -10.26 7.01 -2.17
C ILE A 52 -11.14 7.10 -0.92
N PHE A 53 -11.02 8.20 -0.16
CA PHE A 53 -11.82 8.41 1.04
C PHE A 53 -13.32 8.41 0.73
N ALA A 54 -13.72 9.12 -0.32
CA ALA A 54 -15.10 9.17 -0.79
C ALA A 54 -15.62 7.79 -1.22
N ALA A 55 -14.86 7.07 -2.06
CA ALA A 55 -15.25 5.75 -2.57
C ALA A 55 -15.46 4.72 -1.46
N LYS A 56 -14.69 4.80 -0.37
CA LYS A 56 -14.76 3.85 0.74
C LYS A 56 -15.66 4.28 1.90
N MET A 57 -16.17 5.51 1.87
CA MET A 57 -16.76 6.17 3.04
C MET A 57 -15.83 6.09 4.26
N ARG A 58 -14.54 6.32 4.03
CA ARG A 58 -13.48 6.15 5.03
C ARG A 58 -13.27 7.46 5.79
N SER A 59 -13.15 7.35 7.12
CA SER A 59 -12.73 8.48 7.95
C SER A 59 -11.27 8.86 7.67
N ARG A 60 -11.02 10.16 7.51
CA ARG A 60 -9.70 10.73 7.28
C ARG A 60 -8.74 10.55 8.46
N ARG A 61 -9.26 10.24 9.66
CA ARG A 61 -8.49 9.86 10.85
C ARG A 61 -7.68 8.58 10.69
N TYR A 62 -7.94 7.82 9.63
CA TYR A 62 -7.13 6.66 9.26
C TYR A 62 -6.41 6.96 7.94
N PRO A 63 -5.20 7.53 8.01
CA PRO A 63 -4.41 7.87 6.83
C PRO A 63 -4.25 6.69 5.87
N LEU A 64 -3.99 7.01 4.62
CA LEU A 64 -3.69 6.03 3.58
C LEU A 64 -2.21 5.63 3.67
N PRO A 65 -1.91 4.31 3.78
CA PRO A 65 -0.57 3.82 3.49
C PRO A 65 -0.13 4.16 2.07
N VAL A 66 1.17 4.26 1.87
CA VAL A 66 1.82 4.47 0.58
C VAL A 66 2.62 3.24 0.18
N LEU A 67 2.37 2.74 -1.03
CA LEU A 67 3.15 1.66 -1.63
C LEU A 67 4.27 2.24 -2.51
N ILE A 68 5.47 1.65 -2.39
CA ILE A 68 6.66 2.03 -3.15
C ILE A 68 7.21 0.82 -3.93
N HIS A 69 7.94 1.05 -5.02
CA HIS A 69 8.47 -0.03 -5.87
C HIS A 69 9.80 -0.59 -5.34
N SER A 70 10.52 0.17 -4.52
CA SER A 70 11.84 -0.20 -3.96
C SER A 70 12.02 0.43 -2.59
N GLY A 71 12.57 -0.31 -1.63
CA GLY A 71 12.93 0.20 -0.31
C GLY A 71 13.84 1.44 -0.36
N THR A 72 14.63 1.60 -1.42
CA THR A 72 15.47 2.81 -1.62
C THR A 72 14.65 4.09 -1.80
N GLN A 73 13.39 4.01 -2.24
CA GLN A 73 12.52 5.17 -2.35
C GLN A 73 12.04 5.71 -1.00
N LEU A 74 12.18 4.93 0.08
CA LEU A 74 11.79 5.37 1.42
C LEU A 74 12.47 6.69 1.79
N ALA A 75 13.77 6.81 1.48
CA ALA A 75 14.56 8.01 1.78
C ALA A 75 14.05 9.29 1.07
N GLY A 76 13.26 9.16 0.00
CA GLY A 76 12.62 10.31 -0.65
C GLY A 76 11.25 10.67 -0.07
N LEU A 77 10.73 9.90 0.89
CA LEU A 77 9.42 10.11 1.53
C LEU A 77 9.52 10.56 3.00
N VAL A 78 10.73 10.58 3.56
CA VAL A 78 10.97 10.77 4.99
C VAL A 78 12.10 11.76 5.22
N ALA A 79 12.01 12.52 6.31
CA ALA A 79 13.07 13.46 6.70
C ALA A 79 14.38 12.74 7.07
N ASP A 80 14.25 11.60 7.75
CA ASP A 80 15.33 10.70 8.11
C ASP A 80 14.83 9.25 8.11
N VAL A 81 15.71 8.30 7.81
CA VAL A 81 15.41 6.86 7.92
C VAL A 81 15.92 6.35 9.27
N PRO A 82 15.05 6.04 10.24
CA PRO A 82 15.48 5.53 11.53
C PRO A 82 16.23 4.20 11.38
N PRO A 83 17.22 3.89 12.24
CA PRO A 83 17.93 2.61 12.19
C PRO A 83 16.99 1.39 12.31
N ALA A 84 15.89 1.51 13.06
CA ALA A 84 14.87 0.48 13.15
C ALA A 84 14.13 0.29 11.80
N ALA A 85 13.82 1.38 11.09
CA ALA A 85 13.24 1.32 9.76
C ALA A 85 14.17 0.57 8.80
N GLN A 86 15.46 0.92 8.77
CA GLN A 86 16.44 0.26 7.89
C GLN A 86 16.52 -1.25 8.14
N ARG A 87 16.64 -1.68 9.41
CA ARG A 87 16.66 -3.11 9.76
C ARG A 87 15.41 -3.86 9.28
N LEU A 88 14.25 -3.24 9.43
CA LEU A 88 12.96 -3.81 9.02
C LEU A 88 12.83 -3.88 7.49
N VAL A 89 13.28 -2.84 6.79
CA VAL A 89 13.33 -2.82 5.31
C VAL A 89 14.22 -3.96 4.82
N ASP A 90 15.44 -4.08 5.33
CA ASP A 90 16.41 -5.11 4.91
C ASP A 90 15.90 -6.54 5.17
N ALA A 91 15.14 -6.74 6.25
CA ALA A 91 14.67 -8.07 6.64
C ALA A 91 13.36 -8.49 5.94
N TYR A 92 12.45 -7.56 5.69
CA TYR A 92 11.07 -7.90 5.33
C TYR A 92 10.57 -7.30 4.01
N TRP A 93 11.29 -6.36 3.39
CA TRP A 93 10.88 -5.79 2.10
C TRP A 93 11.63 -6.41 0.92
N PRO A 94 10.95 -6.71 -0.21
CA PRO A 94 9.49 -6.62 -0.41
C PRO A 94 8.71 -7.65 0.41
N GLY A 95 7.54 -7.26 0.93
CA GLY A 95 6.70 -8.18 1.71
C GLY A 95 5.58 -7.52 2.53
N PRO A 96 4.95 -8.30 3.42
CA PRO A 96 3.74 -7.90 4.15
C PRO A 96 4.04 -7.11 5.43
N LEU A 97 5.10 -6.29 5.44
CA LEU A 97 5.39 -5.35 6.52
C LEU A 97 5.09 -3.92 6.07
N THR A 98 4.37 -3.17 6.89
CA THR A 98 4.19 -1.73 6.74
C THR A 98 4.87 -1.02 7.90
N ILE A 99 5.64 0.02 7.60
CA ILE A 99 6.41 0.76 8.60
C ILE A 99 5.87 2.19 8.66
N VAL A 100 5.53 2.68 9.85
CA VAL A 100 5.16 4.08 10.08
C VAL A 100 6.40 4.88 10.43
N VAL A 101 6.64 5.93 9.66
CA VAL A 101 7.81 6.81 9.70
C VAL A 101 7.36 8.27 9.67
N THR A 102 8.22 9.18 10.12
CA THR A 102 7.98 10.62 9.99
C THR A 102 8.16 11.02 8.53
N CYS A 103 7.15 11.67 7.95
CA CYS A 103 7.26 12.10 6.56
C CYS A 103 8.18 13.32 6.44
N ASP A 104 8.78 13.50 5.27
CA ASP A 104 9.43 14.76 4.94
C ASP A 104 8.34 15.87 4.93
N PRO A 105 8.53 16.97 5.69
CA PRO A 105 7.53 18.05 5.78
C PRO A 105 7.33 18.82 4.46
N ASP A 106 8.27 18.72 3.52
CA ASP A 106 8.17 19.38 2.21
C ASP A 106 7.33 18.59 1.19
N LEU A 107 6.83 17.39 1.56
CA LEU A 107 5.97 16.59 0.69
C LEU A 107 4.56 17.17 0.61
N GLU A 108 4.18 17.61 -0.59
CA GLU A 108 2.82 18.02 -0.90
C GLU A 108 1.97 16.81 -1.28
N TRP A 109 1.22 16.29 -0.30
CA TRP A 109 0.25 15.22 -0.50
C TRP A 109 -0.93 15.34 0.48
N ASP A 110 -2.06 14.71 0.15
CA ASP A 110 -3.19 14.56 1.06
C ASP A 110 -3.52 13.09 1.31
N ILE A 111 -2.80 12.46 2.24
CA ILE A 111 -3.05 11.06 2.62
C ILE A 111 -3.99 10.93 3.83
N GLY A 112 -4.69 12.01 4.24
CA GLY A 112 -5.54 12.05 5.43
C GLY A 112 -4.90 12.73 6.64
N ASP A 113 -5.51 12.59 7.81
CA ASP A 113 -5.08 13.25 9.06
C ASP A 113 -3.86 12.52 9.65
N ASN A 114 -2.69 12.71 9.03
CA ASN A 114 -1.50 11.87 9.21
C ASN A 114 -0.53 12.33 10.32
N GLN A 115 -0.76 13.52 10.89
CA GLN A 115 0.04 14.08 11.98
C GLN A 115 1.57 14.09 11.69
N GLY A 116 1.96 14.32 10.42
CA GLY A 116 3.37 14.33 10.01
C GLY A 116 4.01 12.95 9.89
N THR A 117 3.21 11.87 9.83
CA THR A 117 3.70 10.50 9.64
C THR A 117 3.14 9.87 8.38
N VAL A 118 3.78 8.81 7.89
CA VAL A 118 3.27 8.01 6.76
C VAL A 118 3.56 6.54 7.01
N ALA A 119 2.59 5.70 6.68
CA ALA A 119 2.75 4.25 6.66
C ALA A 119 3.23 3.82 5.27
N VAL A 120 4.42 3.25 5.17
CA VAL A 120 5.05 2.89 3.88
C VAL A 120 5.21 1.37 3.77
N ARG A 121 5.09 0.82 2.57
CA ARG A 121 5.36 -0.61 2.29
C ARG A 121 5.85 -0.82 0.86
N GLN A 122 6.83 -1.69 0.69
CA GLN A 122 7.13 -2.30 -0.61
C GLN A 122 6.41 -3.67 -0.70
N PRO A 123 5.35 -3.81 -1.52
CA PRO A 123 4.63 -5.07 -1.66
C PRO A 123 5.48 -6.13 -2.38
N ARG A 124 5.19 -7.41 -2.15
CA ARG A 124 5.79 -8.56 -2.87
C ARG A 124 4.84 -9.10 -3.94
N ASP A 125 4.36 -8.22 -4.80
CA ASP A 125 3.50 -8.58 -5.92
C ASP A 125 4.02 -7.90 -7.17
N ASP A 126 4.44 -8.69 -8.16
CA ASP A 126 5.15 -8.14 -9.31
C ASP A 126 4.23 -7.24 -10.17
N ILE A 127 2.92 -7.50 -10.21
CA ILE A 127 1.95 -6.65 -10.92
C ILE A 127 1.85 -5.31 -10.20
N ALA A 128 1.71 -5.33 -8.87
CA ALA A 128 1.71 -4.10 -8.08
C ALA A 128 3.00 -3.29 -8.27
N LEU A 129 4.16 -3.97 -8.20
CA LEU A 129 5.47 -3.33 -8.34
C LEU A 129 5.66 -2.69 -9.71
N ASP A 130 5.19 -3.32 -10.80
CA ASP A 130 5.29 -2.74 -12.14
C ASP A 130 4.39 -1.51 -12.32
N ILE A 131 3.19 -1.54 -11.74
CA ILE A 131 2.29 -0.37 -11.75
C ILE A 131 2.91 0.78 -10.94
N ILE A 132 3.41 0.51 -9.73
CA ILE A 132 4.07 1.52 -8.89
C ILE A 132 5.33 2.06 -9.57
N ARG A 133 6.11 1.21 -10.25
CA ARG A 133 7.29 1.64 -11.02
C ARG A 133 6.90 2.57 -12.17
N ALA A 134 5.78 2.29 -12.85
CA ALA A 134 5.32 3.11 -13.95
C ALA A 134 4.79 4.48 -13.48
N VAL A 135 4.12 4.56 -12.34
CA VAL A 135 3.44 5.78 -11.89
C VAL A 135 4.29 6.59 -10.91
N GLY A 136 4.87 5.92 -9.91
CA GLY A 136 5.37 6.53 -8.69
C GLY A 136 4.66 5.94 -7.46
N PRO A 137 5.00 6.41 -6.24
CA PRO A 137 4.36 5.97 -5.02
C PRO A 137 2.82 6.07 -5.06
N LEU A 138 2.14 5.04 -4.58
CA LEU A 138 0.67 4.98 -4.63
C LEU A 138 0.07 5.01 -3.23
N ALA A 139 -0.87 5.92 -2.99
CA ALA A 139 -1.69 5.88 -1.79
C ALA A 139 -2.71 4.74 -1.94
N VAL A 140 -2.74 3.82 -0.97
CA VAL A 140 -3.50 2.57 -1.06
C VAL A 140 -4.22 2.25 0.24
N THR A 141 -5.37 1.62 0.11
CA THR A 141 -6.06 0.93 1.21
C THR A 141 -6.81 -0.28 0.63
N SER A 142 -7.23 -1.22 1.47
CA SER A 142 -7.88 -2.45 1.01
C SER A 142 -9.12 -2.17 0.14
N ALA A 143 -9.36 -2.99 -0.88
CA ALA A 143 -10.41 -2.77 -1.87
C ALA A 143 -11.78 -3.27 -1.36
N ASN A 144 -12.36 -2.53 -0.42
CA ASN A 144 -13.66 -2.84 0.20
C ASN A 144 -14.33 -1.56 0.74
N LEU A 145 -15.62 -1.61 1.06
CA LEU A 145 -16.25 -0.55 1.86
C LEU A 145 -15.74 -0.59 3.31
N SER A 146 -15.60 0.56 3.96
CA SER A 146 -15.11 0.62 5.34
C SER A 146 -15.94 -0.27 6.28
N GLY A 147 -15.25 -1.13 7.05
CA GLY A 147 -15.88 -2.09 7.96
C GLY A 147 -16.25 -3.45 7.34
N GLN A 148 -16.15 -3.60 6.02
CA GLN A 148 -16.36 -4.89 5.32
C GLN A 148 -15.05 -5.68 5.18
N PRO A 149 -15.09 -7.00 4.93
CA PRO A 149 -13.90 -7.79 4.61
C PRO A 149 -13.16 -7.25 3.39
N ALA A 150 -11.83 -7.35 3.39
CA ALA A 150 -11.02 -6.98 2.24
C ALA A 150 -11.24 -7.95 1.07
N ALA A 151 -11.25 -7.44 -0.16
CA ALA A 151 -11.34 -8.27 -1.35
C ALA A 151 -10.03 -9.05 -1.59
N ASN A 152 -10.17 -10.33 -1.93
CA ASN A 152 -9.07 -11.22 -2.31
C ASN A 152 -9.03 -11.51 -3.82
N ASP A 153 -10.00 -11.03 -4.59
CA ASP A 153 -10.02 -11.09 -6.05
C ASP A 153 -10.64 -9.81 -6.65
N ALA A 154 -10.40 -9.60 -7.95
CA ALA A 154 -10.90 -8.42 -8.67
C ALA A 154 -12.43 -8.38 -8.76
N THR A 155 -13.09 -9.54 -8.79
CA THR A 155 -14.56 -9.62 -8.88
C THR A 155 -15.22 -9.07 -7.62
N THR A 156 -14.74 -9.50 -6.45
CA THR A 156 -15.18 -9.06 -5.13
C THR A 156 -14.89 -7.59 -4.93
N ALA A 157 -13.71 -7.12 -5.34
CA ALA A 157 -13.37 -5.70 -5.29
C ALA A 157 -14.32 -4.85 -6.17
N ARG A 158 -14.69 -5.36 -7.35
CA ARG A 158 -15.63 -4.69 -8.27
C ARG A 158 -17.04 -4.63 -7.71
N LEU A 159 -17.51 -5.70 -7.06
CA LEU A 159 -18.79 -5.70 -6.36
C LEU A 159 -18.81 -4.65 -5.23
N ALA A 160 -17.68 -4.47 -4.53
CA ALA A 160 -17.60 -3.54 -3.41
C ALA A 160 -17.50 -2.06 -3.83
N LEU A 161 -16.71 -1.75 -4.88
CA LEU A 161 -16.36 -0.35 -5.23
C LEU A 161 -17.03 0.15 -6.53
N GLY A 162 -17.56 -0.75 -7.35
CA GLY A 162 -18.37 -0.43 -8.54
C GLY A 162 -17.77 0.64 -9.46
N GLN A 163 -18.56 1.66 -9.75
CA GLN A 163 -18.20 2.73 -10.69
C GLN A 163 -17.26 3.79 -10.11
N ALA A 164 -16.91 3.72 -8.82
CA ALA A 164 -15.97 4.65 -8.21
C ALA A 164 -14.52 4.43 -8.70
N VAL A 165 -14.23 3.24 -9.22
CA VAL A 165 -12.92 2.81 -9.72
C VAL A 165 -12.98 2.69 -11.23
N ALA A 166 -11.96 3.23 -11.91
CA ALA A 166 -11.88 3.22 -13.36
C ALA A 166 -11.38 1.87 -13.88
N VAL A 167 -10.36 1.29 -13.25
CA VAL A 167 -9.71 0.05 -13.69
C VAL A 167 -9.60 -0.93 -12.54
N TYR A 168 -9.96 -2.19 -12.80
CA TYR A 168 -9.73 -3.32 -11.90
C TYR A 168 -8.73 -4.26 -12.56
N VAL A 169 -7.53 -4.37 -11.99
CA VAL A 169 -6.50 -5.28 -12.49
C VAL A 169 -6.73 -6.65 -11.88
N ASP A 170 -7.10 -7.65 -12.67
CA ASP A 170 -7.24 -9.03 -12.22
C ASP A 170 -5.90 -9.76 -12.26
N GLY A 171 -5.28 -9.87 -11.08
CA GLY A 171 -4.05 -10.62 -10.82
C GLY A 171 -4.27 -12.03 -10.30
N GLY A 172 -5.50 -12.55 -10.39
CA GLY A 172 -5.91 -13.81 -9.76
C GLY A 172 -6.25 -13.68 -8.27
N PRO A 173 -6.76 -14.75 -7.67
CA PRO A 173 -7.12 -14.76 -6.25
C PRO A 173 -5.87 -14.65 -5.36
N ARG A 174 -6.04 -14.05 -4.18
CA ARG A 174 -5.06 -14.09 -3.09
C ARG A 174 -5.50 -15.11 -2.05
N ALA A 175 -4.61 -16.06 -1.77
CA ALA A 175 -4.88 -17.15 -0.83
C ALA A 175 -4.84 -16.68 0.62
N ASP A 176 -3.99 -15.68 0.90
CA ASP A 176 -3.93 -15.04 2.21
C ASP A 176 -4.92 -13.88 2.31
N THR A 177 -5.52 -13.74 3.49
CA THR A 177 -6.46 -12.66 3.82
C THR A 177 -5.95 -11.78 4.94
N ARG A 178 -4.82 -12.16 5.58
CA ARG A 178 -4.22 -11.37 6.63
C ARG A 178 -3.61 -10.11 6.04
N PRO A 179 -3.91 -8.94 6.62
CA PRO A 179 -3.31 -7.70 6.18
C PRO A 179 -1.85 -7.63 6.62
N SER A 180 -1.10 -6.66 6.11
CA SER A 180 0.28 -6.44 6.55
C SER A 180 0.39 -6.19 8.06
N THR A 181 1.46 -6.66 8.67
CA THR A 181 1.85 -6.23 10.02
C THR A 181 2.25 -4.75 9.96
N ILE A 182 1.83 -3.94 10.93
CA ILE A 182 2.18 -2.50 10.98
C ILE A 182 2.98 -2.21 12.24
N VAL A 183 4.17 -1.64 12.05
CA VAL A 183 5.04 -1.18 13.14
C VAL A 183 5.35 0.30 12.98
N ASP A 184 5.30 1.03 14.08
CA ASP A 184 5.71 2.42 14.15
C ASP A 184 7.15 2.52 14.67
N VAL A 185 7.97 3.25 13.93
CA VAL A 185 9.38 3.51 14.24
C VAL A 185 9.69 5.01 14.32
N THR A 186 8.67 5.86 14.48
CA THR A 186 8.81 7.31 14.68
C THR A 186 9.40 7.67 16.04
N ARG A 187 9.39 6.72 16.98
CA ARG A 187 9.90 6.86 18.34
C ARG A 187 11.17 6.03 18.53
N PRO A 188 12.02 6.36 19.53
CA PRO A 188 13.21 5.56 19.85
C PRO A 188 12.91 4.10 20.14
N GLU A 189 11.75 3.83 20.75
CA GLU A 189 11.25 2.50 21.04
C GLU A 189 10.14 2.15 20.03
N PRO A 190 10.38 1.23 19.08
CA PRO A 190 9.36 0.81 18.13
C PRO A 190 8.14 0.21 18.83
N TYR A 191 6.96 0.34 18.23
CA TYR A 191 5.76 -0.31 18.75
C TYR A 191 4.87 -0.87 17.64
N LEU A 192 4.19 -1.98 17.96
CA LEU A 192 3.25 -2.62 17.05
C LEU A 192 1.95 -1.80 17.00
N ILE A 193 1.54 -1.39 15.80
CA ILE A 193 0.22 -0.78 15.55
C ILE A 193 -0.82 -1.86 15.25
N ARG A 194 -0.45 -2.85 14.44
CA ARG A 194 -1.38 -3.88 13.97
C ARG A 194 -0.67 -5.22 13.80
N ASP A 195 -1.26 -6.26 14.39
CA ASP A 195 -0.95 -7.65 14.11
C ASP A 195 -1.47 -8.08 12.73
N GLY A 196 -0.64 -8.78 11.97
CA GLY A 196 -0.87 -9.07 10.56
C GLY A 196 -0.20 -10.38 10.13
N ASP A 197 0.31 -10.41 8.91
CA ASP A 197 0.86 -11.64 8.35
C ASP A 197 2.20 -12.08 8.99
N LEU A 198 2.99 -11.12 9.48
CA LEU A 198 4.26 -11.39 10.16
C LEU A 198 4.07 -11.46 11.67
N PRO A 199 4.66 -12.47 12.37
CA PRO A 199 4.57 -12.59 13.82
C PRO A 199 5.13 -11.34 14.53
N PRO A 200 4.34 -10.69 15.41
CA PRO A 200 4.78 -9.47 16.09
C PRO A 200 6.12 -9.59 16.81
N ASP A 201 6.34 -10.68 17.56
CA ASP A 201 7.56 -10.86 18.35
C ASP A 201 8.83 -10.89 17.47
N GLU A 202 8.76 -11.56 16.31
CA GLU A 202 9.89 -11.60 15.37
C GLU A 202 10.18 -10.23 14.77
N VAL A 203 9.13 -9.50 14.36
CA VAL A 203 9.26 -8.17 13.77
C VAL A 203 9.83 -7.20 14.81
N MET A 204 9.35 -7.25 16.05
CA MET A 204 9.80 -6.37 17.12
C MET A 204 11.25 -6.66 17.53
N ALA A 205 11.69 -7.93 17.55
CA ALA A 205 13.08 -8.28 17.80
C ALA A 205 14.04 -7.66 16.74
N VAL A 206 13.66 -7.75 15.46
CA VAL A 206 14.42 -7.10 14.36
C VAL A 206 14.39 -5.57 14.52
N ALA A 207 13.23 -4.99 14.82
CA ALA A 207 13.09 -3.55 15.05
C ALA A 207 13.99 -3.06 16.19
N ARG A 208 14.18 -3.84 17.26
CA ARG A 208 15.08 -3.56 18.39
C ARG A 208 16.56 -3.82 18.09
N GLY A 209 16.87 -4.49 16.99
CA GLY A 209 18.25 -4.89 16.66
C GLY A 209 18.76 -6.05 17.51
N GLU A 210 17.86 -6.87 18.03
CA GLU A 210 18.22 -8.07 18.79
C GLU A 210 18.85 -9.10 17.85
N ARG A 211 19.97 -9.70 18.29
CA ARG A 211 20.57 -10.80 17.54
C ARG A 211 19.61 -11.99 17.62
N ARG A 212 19.17 -12.53 16.48
CA ARG A 212 18.52 -13.85 16.44
C ARG A 212 19.49 -14.84 17.07
N SER A 213 19.10 -15.44 18.19
CA SER A 213 19.83 -16.57 18.76
C SER A 213 19.90 -17.66 17.70
N ALA A 214 21.12 -18.12 17.39
CA ALA A 214 21.39 -19.19 16.44
C ALA A 214 20.79 -20.53 16.89
#